data_AF-A0A926DX85-F1
#
_entry.id   AF-A0A926DX85-F1
#
_cell.length_a   1.000
_cell.length_b   1.000
_cell.length_c   1.000
_cell.angle_alpha   90.00
_cell.angle_beta   90.00
_cell.angle_gamma   90.00
#
_symmetry.space_group_name_H-M   'P 1'
#
loop_
_entity.id
_entity.type
_entity.pdbx_description
1 polymer ?
#
loop_
_entity_poly.entity_id
_entity_poly.type
_entity_poly.pdbx_seq_one_letter_code
_entity_poly.pdbx_strand_id
1 'polypeptide(L)'
;FGDIPIFARIQLREYMETGKDAGINKDDPNRDATPVLAGTDINDISTWTVHTLGDSHASFHSEYWKWTLGGETVFMPTFNKNKDSLAADINGTFAGPDGDPTTDNDRYGDYVNYTLGEQKTGSAVYDADADEEDEGEAAVEGVDIETREETHAAKATQNATVLSMAEWKAQGAPRGKYWVYDTDGWAYWAEAIQPGEATGMLLDGIELQKNLTDWYYAIKVTAQFATADDLGSKTDSDGFFQEGMTDDALLLLSGISGNPAVTVRADGDAKIGKTVQFHAVVGAFGEEAADQSVTWAVSGSTSADTVIDTNG
;
A
#
# COMPACT_ATOMS: atom_id res chain seq x y z
N PHE A 1 6.61 9.09 -14.96
CA PHE A 1 5.57 8.66 -13.98
C PHE A 1 4.59 9.80 -13.72
N GLY A 2 3.34 9.53 -13.33
CA GLY A 2 2.40 10.57 -12.84
C GLY A 2 1.31 11.08 -13.80
N ASP A 3 1.27 10.60 -15.05
CA ASP A 3 0.27 11.01 -16.07
C ASP A 3 -0.85 9.98 -16.30
N ILE A 4 -0.74 8.81 -15.69
CA ILE A 4 -1.73 7.73 -15.74
C ILE A 4 -2.14 7.32 -14.33
N PRO A 5 -3.34 6.75 -14.16
CA PRO A 5 -3.77 6.27 -12.86
C PRO A 5 -2.89 5.14 -12.34
N ILE A 6 -2.62 5.16 -11.04
CA ILE A 6 -1.84 4.12 -10.36
C ILE A 6 -2.67 3.45 -9.27
N PHE A 7 -2.28 2.23 -8.91
CA PHE A 7 -2.77 1.46 -7.79
C PHE A 7 -1.68 1.38 -6.73
N ALA A 8 -2.09 1.39 -5.47
CA ALA A 8 -1.16 1.38 -4.34
C ALA A 8 -1.53 0.30 -3.34
N ARG A 9 -0.50 -0.35 -2.80
CA ARG A 9 -0.61 -1.15 -1.58
C ARG A 9 0.52 -0.83 -0.61
N ILE A 10 0.22 -0.92 0.68
CA ILE A 10 1.16 -0.62 1.76
C ILE A 10 1.14 -1.76 2.78
N GLN A 11 2.31 -2.21 3.22
CA GLN A 11 2.46 -3.09 4.38
C GLN A 11 3.23 -2.35 5.48
N LEU A 12 2.74 -2.47 6.70
CA LEU A 12 3.38 -1.91 7.89
C LEU A 12 3.95 -3.06 8.73
N ARG A 13 5.21 -2.92 9.16
CA ARG A 13 5.84 -3.84 10.10
C ARG A 13 6.31 -3.10 11.33
N GLU A 14 6.15 -3.70 12.50
CA GLU A 14 6.42 -3.09 13.79
C GLU A 14 7.51 -3.83 14.55
N TYR A 15 8.34 -3.06 15.24
CA TYR A 15 9.31 -3.55 16.18
C TYR A 15 9.36 -2.68 17.43
N MET A 16 9.48 -3.31 18.59
CA MET A 16 9.68 -2.63 19.85
C MET A 16 10.63 -3.42 20.74
N GLU A 17 11.46 -2.69 21.47
CA GLU A 17 12.27 -3.22 22.56
C GLU A 17 12.35 -2.22 23.72
N THR A 18 12.71 -2.75 24.89
CA THR A 18 12.87 -1.97 26.12
C THR A 18 14.21 -2.28 26.79
N GLY A 19 14.74 -1.33 27.54
CA GLY A 19 16.06 -1.45 28.19
C GLY A 19 16.97 -0.28 27.84
N LYS A 20 18.06 -0.13 28.60
CA LYS A 20 18.95 1.04 28.50
C LYS A 20 19.62 1.19 27.14
N ASP A 21 19.82 0.08 26.44
CA ASP A 21 20.41 0.05 25.11
C ASP A 21 19.33 -0.10 24.02
N ALA A 22 18.06 0.20 24.30
CA ALA A 22 17.01 0.15 23.30
C ALA A 22 17.26 1.18 22.18
N GLY A 23 17.25 0.73 20.91
CA GLY A 23 17.45 1.56 19.73
C GLY A 23 18.89 1.98 19.46
N ILE A 24 19.82 1.69 20.38
CA ILE A 24 21.23 2.08 20.32
C ILE A 24 22.13 0.84 20.42
N ASN A 25 23.43 0.98 20.13
CA ASN A 25 24.42 -0.11 20.23
C ASN A 25 23.95 -1.43 19.59
N LYS A 26 23.26 -1.35 18.45
CA LYS A 26 22.48 -2.46 17.87
C LYS A 26 23.33 -3.69 17.55
N ASP A 27 24.62 -3.51 17.34
CA ASP A 27 25.58 -4.57 17.02
C ASP A 27 26.24 -5.20 18.26
N ASP A 28 26.01 -4.66 19.47
CA ASP A 28 26.60 -5.20 20.70
C ASP A 28 25.80 -6.43 21.18
N PRO A 29 26.40 -7.63 21.23
CA PRO A 29 25.72 -8.85 21.68
C PRO A 29 25.35 -8.83 23.17
N ASN A 30 25.87 -7.90 23.97
CA ASN A 30 25.59 -7.77 25.41
C ASN A 30 24.73 -6.57 25.76
N ARG A 31 24.11 -5.92 24.77
CA ARG A 31 23.24 -4.76 24.98
C ARG A 31 22.10 -5.06 25.96
N ASP A 32 21.84 -4.14 26.88
CA ASP A 32 20.71 -4.15 27.82
C ASP A 32 19.42 -3.73 27.10
N ALA A 33 18.94 -4.61 26.22
CA ALA A 33 17.69 -4.43 25.48
C ALA A 33 16.97 -5.77 25.30
N THR A 34 15.65 -5.76 25.51
CA THR A 34 14.78 -6.93 25.37
C THR A 34 13.66 -6.61 24.39
N PRO A 35 13.56 -7.36 23.27
CA PRO A 35 12.43 -7.25 22.35
C PRO A 35 11.11 -7.54 23.05
N VAL A 36 10.09 -6.73 22.79
CA VAL A 36 8.74 -6.94 23.35
C VAL A 36 8.13 -8.22 22.81
N LEU A 37 8.38 -8.54 21.53
CA LEU A 37 8.01 -9.82 20.93
C LEU A 37 9.24 -10.72 20.80
N ALA A 38 9.19 -11.89 21.44
CA ALA A 38 10.27 -12.86 21.39
C ALA A 38 10.57 -13.32 19.95
N GLY A 39 11.85 -13.43 19.62
CA GLY A 39 12.31 -13.88 18.30
C GLY A 39 12.41 -12.77 17.24
N THR A 40 12.17 -11.51 17.62
CA THR A 40 12.37 -10.35 16.74
C THR A 40 13.71 -9.67 17.00
N ASP A 41 14.31 -9.08 15.96
CA ASP A 41 15.61 -8.41 15.99
C ASP A 41 15.53 -7.02 15.34
N ILE A 42 16.08 -6.01 15.99
CA ILE A 42 16.14 -4.63 15.48
C ILE A 42 16.93 -4.53 14.16
N ASN A 43 17.91 -5.42 13.95
CA ASN A 43 18.76 -5.44 12.76
C ASN A 43 18.19 -6.30 11.62
N ASP A 44 17.16 -7.10 11.88
CA ASP A 44 16.52 -7.96 10.88
C ASP A 44 15.03 -7.61 10.73
N ILE A 45 14.75 -6.68 9.81
CA ILE A 45 13.40 -6.21 9.46
C ILE A 45 12.47 -7.36 9.03
N SER A 46 13.01 -8.46 8.51
CA SER A 46 12.19 -9.61 8.11
C SER A 46 11.52 -10.28 9.31
N THR A 47 12.12 -10.16 10.50
CA THR A 47 11.58 -10.66 11.77
C THR A 47 10.57 -9.71 12.40
N TRP A 48 10.43 -8.48 11.90
CA TRP A 48 9.48 -7.52 12.45
C TRP A 48 8.04 -7.96 12.22
N THR A 49 7.17 -7.60 13.15
CA THR A 49 5.80 -8.10 13.17
C THR A 49 4.98 -7.41 12.09
N VAL A 50 4.37 -8.17 11.19
CA VAL A 50 3.43 -7.61 10.21
C VAL A 50 2.18 -7.10 10.94
N HIS A 51 1.85 -5.83 10.73
CA HIS A 51 0.60 -5.26 11.22
C HIS A 51 -0.56 -5.77 10.36
N THR A 52 -1.67 -6.12 11.00
CA THR A 52 -2.95 -6.52 10.40
C THR A 52 -4.06 -5.82 11.20
N LEU A 53 -5.35 -5.99 10.90
CA LEU A 53 -6.41 -5.45 11.78
C LEU A 53 -6.80 -6.40 12.92
N GLY A 54 -6.16 -7.57 13.03
CA GLY A 54 -6.48 -8.62 14.01
C GLY A 54 -5.50 -8.71 15.19
N ASP A 55 -5.58 -9.76 15.99
CA ASP A 55 -4.88 -9.84 17.29
C ASP A 55 -3.34 -10.00 17.22
N SER A 56 -2.74 -10.20 16.04
CA SER A 56 -1.34 -10.61 15.87
C SER A 56 -0.29 -9.62 16.42
N HIS A 57 -0.66 -8.37 16.69
CA HIS A 57 0.20 -7.31 17.26
C HIS A 57 -0.39 -6.76 18.56
N ALA A 58 -1.32 -7.47 19.19
CA ALA A 58 -1.91 -7.07 20.46
C ALA A 58 -0.87 -6.79 21.55
N SER A 59 0.32 -7.43 21.51
CA SER A 59 1.41 -7.14 22.45
C SER A 59 1.92 -5.70 22.40
N PHE A 60 1.87 -5.04 21.24
CA PHE A 60 2.20 -3.61 21.11
C PHE A 60 1.00 -2.75 21.49
N HIS A 61 -0.17 -3.07 20.94
CA HIS A 61 -1.33 -2.19 20.96
C HIS A 61 -2.22 -2.29 22.20
N SER A 62 -2.12 -3.39 22.96
CA SER A 62 -2.87 -3.54 24.23
C SER A 62 -2.19 -2.87 25.41
N GLU A 63 -0.88 -2.62 25.33
CA GLU A 63 -0.10 -2.12 26.46
C GLU A 63 0.65 -0.81 26.18
N TYR A 64 1.21 -0.63 24.98
CA TYR A 64 2.18 0.43 24.72
C TYR A 64 1.67 1.49 23.77
N TRP A 65 1.11 1.10 22.64
CA TRP A 65 0.79 2.02 21.55
C TRP A 65 -0.69 1.99 21.20
N LYS A 66 -1.19 3.12 20.76
CA LYS A 66 -2.49 3.20 20.10
C LYS A 66 -2.28 3.83 18.74
N TRP A 67 -2.68 3.12 17.70
CA TRP A 67 -2.72 3.65 16.35
C TRP A 67 -4.10 4.23 16.04
N THR A 68 -4.10 5.35 15.34
CA THR A 68 -5.29 5.92 14.70
C THR A 68 -5.14 5.70 13.20
N LEU A 69 -5.99 4.85 12.63
CA LEU A 69 -5.99 4.51 11.21
C LEU A 69 -7.02 5.33 10.45
N GLY A 70 -6.75 5.63 9.18
CA GLY A 70 -7.61 6.47 8.35
C GLY A 70 -7.47 7.96 8.68
N GLY A 71 -7.91 8.83 7.78
CA GLY A 71 -7.86 10.28 7.95
C GLY A 71 -7.46 11.01 6.68
N GLU A 72 -7.19 12.30 6.84
CA GLU A 72 -6.71 13.22 5.80
C GLU A 72 -5.61 14.13 6.35
N THR A 73 -4.73 14.58 5.47
CA THR A 73 -3.70 15.57 5.78
C THR A 73 -3.53 16.56 4.62
N VAL A 74 -2.61 17.52 4.77
CA VAL A 74 -2.19 18.42 3.70
C VAL A 74 -0.76 18.06 3.30
N PHE A 75 -0.54 17.84 2.01
CA PHE A 75 0.77 17.53 1.45
C PHE A 75 1.19 18.57 0.41
N MET A 76 2.50 18.72 0.23
CA MET A 76 3.06 19.43 -0.91
C MET A 76 3.31 18.42 -2.04
N PRO A 77 2.74 18.63 -3.24
CA PRO A 77 3.07 17.78 -4.39
C PRO A 77 4.59 17.74 -4.62
N THR A 78 5.10 16.54 -4.89
CA THR A 78 6.53 16.29 -5.06
C THR A 78 7.14 17.09 -6.20
N PHE A 79 8.36 17.59 -5.97
CA PHE A 79 9.24 18.11 -7.01
C PHE A 79 10.10 17.01 -7.63
N ASN A 80 10.25 15.86 -6.97
CA ASN A 80 10.91 14.71 -7.53
C ASN A 80 9.95 13.93 -8.43
N LYS A 81 10.17 14.04 -9.73
CA LYS A 81 9.43 13.36 -10.80
C LYS A 81 10.33 12.40 -11.58
N ASN A 82 11.55 12.17 -11.08
CA ASN A 82 12.41 11.09 -11.56
C ASN A 82 11.78 9.77 -11.10
N LYS A 83 11.47 8.89 -12.05
CA LYS A 83 10.82 7.60 -11.78
C LYS A 83 11.80 6.61 -11.13
N ASP A 84 13.10 6.79 -11.35
CA ASP A 84 14.16 5.88 -10.91
C ASP A 84 14.62 6.19 -9.49
N SER A 85 14.43 7.44 -9.06
CA SER A 85 14.78 7.89 -7.72
C SER A 85 13.99 7.16 -6.62
N LEU A 86 14.72 6.55 -5.69
CA LEU A 86 14.17 5.96 -4.46
C LEU A 86 14.03 6.97 -3.30
N ALA A 87 14.38 8.24 -3.51
CA ALA A 87 14.21 9.28 -2.50
C ALA A 87 12.74 9.53 -2.18
N ALA A 88 12.40 9.57 -0.89
CA ALA A 88 11.06 9.88 -0.42
C ALA A 88 10.93 11.37 -0.07
N ASP A 89 9.84 12.01 -0.54
CA ASP A 89 9.45 13.34 -0.07
C ASP A 89 8.80 13.25 1.30
N ILE A 90 9.64 13.25 2.33
CA ILE A 90 9.23 13.26 3.73
C ILE A 90 9.11 14.69 4.25
N ASN A 91 8.11 14.93 5.10
CA ASN A 91 7.90 16.25 5.69
C ASN A 91 8.93 16.60 6.79
N GLY A 92 9.74 15.64 7.24
CA GLY A 92 10.80 15.84 8.23
C GLY A 92 11.55 14.54 8.52
N THR A 93 12.71 14.64 9.14
CA THR A 93 13.61 13.51 9.40
C THR A 93 13.81 13.31 10.90
N PHE A 94 14.08 12.07 11.32
CA PHE A 94 14.50 11.82 12.69
C PHE A 94 15.81 12.53 13.03
N ALA A 95 16.71 12.67 12.06
CA ALA A 95 17.98 13.36 12.23
C ALA A 95 17.84 14.88 12.34
N GLY A 96 16.72 15.45 11.90
CA GLY A 96 16.53 16.89 11.94
C GLY A 96 17.39 17.66 10.93
N PRO A 97 17.45 19.00 11.07
CA PRO A 97 18.11 19.87 10.09
C PRO A 97 19.62 19.67 9.92
N ASP A 98 20.31 19.11 10.92
CA ASP A 98 21.76 18.87 10.85
C ASP A 98 22.14 17.54 10.18
N GLY A 99 21.16 16.65 9.98
CA GLY A 99 21.35 15.33 9.38
C GLY A 99 22.05 14.32 10.32
N ASP A 100 22.27 14.65 11.59
CA ASP A 100 22.90 13.78 12.58
C ASP A 100 21.83 13.15 13.51
N PRO A 101 21.50 11.85 13.33
CA PRO A 101 20.52 11.17 14.18
C PRO A 101 20.96 11.01 15.64
N THR A 102 22.19 11.37 16.00
CA THR A 102 22.70 11.33 17.38
C THR A 102 22.47 12.64 18.14
N THR A 103 22.07 13.72 17.46
CA THR A 103 21.72 15.00 18.10
C THR A 103 20.27 14.95 18.59
N ASP A 104 20.06 14.81 19.91
CA ASP A 104 18.71 14.66 20.46
C ASP A 104 17.86 15.94 20.38
N ASN A 105 18.49 17.13 20.35
CA ASN A 105 17.79 18.41 20.56
C ASN A 105 17.01 18.91 19.33
N ASP A 106 17.31 18.42 18.14
CA ASP A 106 16.72 18.87 16.88
C ASP A 106 16.07 17.76 16.06
N ARG A 107 15.87 16.58 16.65
CA ARG A 107 15.07 15.50 16.04
C ARG A 107 13.72 16.02 15.55
N TYR A 108 13.41 15.79 14.28
CA TYR A 108 12.22 16.32 13.60
C TYR A 108 12.11 17.86 13.59
N GLY A 109 13.18 18.59 13.89
CA GLY A 109 13.21 20.05 13.85
C GLY A 109 13.07 20.64 12.44
N ASP A 110 13.24 19.80 11.42
CA ASP A 110 12.99 20.07 10.00
C ASP A 110 11.54 19.78 9.58
N TYR A 111 10.67 19.32 10.50
CA TYR A 111 9.30 18.96 10.15
C TYR A 111 8.49 20.15 9.63
N VAL A 112 7.94 20.01 8.42
CA VAL A 112 7.10 21.00 7.76
C VAL A 112 5.64 20.59 7.83
N ASN A 113 4.83 21.44 8.46
CA ASN A 113 3.38 21.33 8.40
C ASN A 113 2.83 22.30 7.35
N TYR A 114 2.34 21.78 6.24
CA TYR A 114 1.82 22.60 5.15
C TYR A 114 0.40 23.10 5.45
N THR A 115 0.12 24.33 5.05
CA THR A 115 -1.26 24.85 5.03
C THR A 115 -1.89 24.64 3.66
N LEU A 116 -3.18 24.27 3.59
CA LEU A 116 -3.88 24.08 2.32
C LEU A 116 -3.74 25.32 1.41
N GLY A 117 -3.29 25.12 0.17
CA GLY A 117 -3.05 26.18 -0.81
C GLY A 117 -1.75 26.97 -0.61
N GLU A 118 -0.92 26.64 0.39
CA GLU A 118 0.43 27.18 0.52
C GLU A 118 1.23 26.89 -0.76
N GLN A 119 1.87 27.91 -1.32
CA GLN A 119 2.66 27.75 -2.53
C GLN A 119 4.16 27.62 -2.22
N LYS A 120 4.83 26.71 -2.93
CA LYS A 120 6.28 26.59 -2.96
C LYS A 120 6.74 26.61 -4.41
N THR A 121 7.81 27.35 -4.66
CA THR A 121 8.55 27.32 -5.93
C THR A 121 9.84 26.57 -5.69
N GLY A 122 10.14 25.61 -6.55
CA GLY A 122 11.26 24.70 -6.40
C GLY A 122 11.72 24.11 -7.73
N SER A 123 12.83 23.39 -7.68
CA SER A 123 13.37 22.66 -8.82
C SER A 123 12.68 21.29 -8.91
N ALA A 124 11.80 21.13 -9.89
CA ALA A 124 11.24 19.84 -10.26
C ALA A 124 12.26 19.06 -11.09
N VAL A 125 12.58 17.84 -10.67
CA VAL A 125 13.55 16.96 -11.32
C VAL A 125 12.78 15.86 -12.04
N TYR A 126 12.94 15.76 -13.35
CA TYR A 126 12.31 14.76 -14.20
C TYR A 126 13.33 13.72 -14.61
N ASP A 127 12.87 12.48 -14.78
CA ASP A 127 13.61 11.45 -15.52
C ASP A 127 13.81 11.90 -16.98
N ALA A 128 15.04 11.83 -17.48
CA ALA A 128 15.41 12.23 -18.83
C ALA A 128 15.84 11.07 -19.74
N ASP A 129 15.89 9.84 -19.23
CA ASP A 129 16.27 8.68 -20.02
C ASP A 129 15.24 7.53 -19.98
N ALA A 130 15.70 6.34 -20.34
CA ALA A 130 14.84 5.18 -20.56
C ALA A 130 15.27 3.97 -19.73
N ASP A 131 16.37 4.05 -18.97
CA ASP A 131 16.73 2.95 -18.09
C ASP A 131 15.99 3.07 -16.75
N GLU A 132 16.43 2.28 -15.79
CA GLU A 132 15.75 2.06 -14.50
C GLU A 132 16.75 2.17 -13.32
N GLU A 133 17.96 2.69 -13.57
CA GLU A 133 19.00 2.82 -12.55
C GLU A 133 18.78 4.12 -11.76
N ASP A 134 18.70 4.04 -10.43
CA ASP A 134 18.71 5.24 -9.59
C ASP A 134 20.14 5.80 -9.50
N GLU A 135 20.44 6.88 -10.22
CA GLU A 135 21.76 7.51 -10.19
C GLU A 135 21.98 8.35 -8.93
N GLY A 136 20.92 8.68 -8.21
CA GLY A 136 20.96 9.51 -7.01
C GLY A 136 21.78 10.80 -7.19
N GLU A 137 22.79 11.00 -6.35
CA GLU A 137 23.67 12.18 -6.42
C GLU A 137 24.60 12.19 -7.64
N ALA A 138 24.75 11.07 -8.35
CA ALA A 138 25.61 10.95 -9.53
C ALA A 138 24.90 11.35 -10.84
N ALA A 139 23.59 11.61 -10.81
CA ALA A 139 22.79 11.98 -11.96
C ALA A 139 23.35 13.19 -12.73
N VAL A 140 23.30 13.14 -14.06
CA VAL A 140 23.81 14.14 -14.99
C VAL A 140 22.66 14.84 -15.71
N GLU A 141 22.57 16.16 -15.54
CA GLU A 141 21.57 17.00 -16.21
C GLU A 141 21.64 16.89 -17.75
N GLY A 142 20.49 16.63 -18.37
CA GLY A 142 20.32 16.44 -19.81
C GLY A 142 20.76 15.06 -20.32
N VAL A 143 21.18 14.16 -19.42
CA VAL A 143 21.42 12.74 -19.72
C VAL A 143 20.44 11.91 -18.90
N ASP A 144 20.59 11.95 -17.58
CA ASP A 144 19.84 11.10 -16.63
C ASP A 144 18.60 11.87 -16.12
N ILE A 145 18.74 13.18 -15.89
CA ILE A 145 17.65 14.03 -15.36
C ILE A 145 17.46 15.35 -16.14
N GLU A 146 16.25 15.92 -16.07
CA GLU A 146 15.95 17.29 -16.50
C GLU A 146 15.34 18.11 -15.35
N THR A 147 15.94 19.25 -15.04
CA THR A 147 15.49 20.13 -13.96
C THR A 147 14.70 21.34 -14.50
N ARG A 148 13.53 21.60 -13.92
CA ARG A 148 12.67 22.75 -14.26
C ARG A 148 12.20 23.48 -13.01
N GLU A 149 12.11 24.81 -13.07
CA GLU A 149 11.48 25.56 -11.99
C GLU A 149 9.95 25.43 -12.07
N GLU A 150 9.33 24.95 -11.00
CA GLU A 150 7.88 24.78 -10.91
C GLU A 150 7.34 25.41 -9.63
N THR A 151 6.06 25.77 -9.65
CA THR A 151 5.35 26.21 -8.45
C THR A 151 4.20 25.27 -8.16
N HIS A 152 4.24 24.64 -6.99
CA HIS A 152 3.19 23.77 -6.49
C HIS A 152 2.40 24.48 -5.40
N ALA A 153 1.14 24.09 -5.24
CA ALA A 153 0.30 24.47 -4.11
C ALA A 153 -0.01 23.22 -3.28
N ALA A 154 0.10 23.34 -1.97
CA ALA A 154 -0.25 22.28 -1.03
C ALA A 154 -1.72 21.86 -1.22
N LYS A 155 -1.97 20.56 -1.23
CA LYS A 155 -3.29 19.96 -1.46
C LYS A 155 -3.71 19.14 -0.26
N ALA A 156 -5.01 19.05 -0.03
CA ALA A 156 -5.54 18.05 0.87
C ALA A 156 -5.41 16.67 0.22
N THR A 157 -5.05 15.67 1.01
CA THR A 157 -5.25 14.28 0.63
C THR A 157 -6.74 13.96 0.57
N GLN A 158 -7.07 12.75 0.12
CA GLN A 158 -8.42 12.24 0.31
C GLN A 158 -8.67 11.93 1.80
N ASN A 159 -9.94 11.84 2.21
CA ASN A 159 -10.31 11.42 3.55
C ASN A 159 -10.59 9.93 3.56
N ALA A 160 -9.66 9.16 4.12
CA ALA A 160 -9.72 7.71 4.12
C ALA A 160 -10.38 7.16 5.38
N THR A 161 -11.22 6.14 5.21
CA THR A 161 -11.46 5.15 6.25
C THR A 161 -10.61 3.90 6.00
N VAL A 162 -10.52 3.02 6.98
CA VAL A 162 -9.85 1.72 6.85
C VAL A 162 -10.88 0.62 7.13
N LEU A 163 -10.99 -0.34 6.22
CA LEU A 163 -11.86 -1.50 6.32
C LEU A 163 -11.00 -2.77 6.33
N SER A 164 -11.45 -3.82 7.00
CA SER A 164 -10.93 -5.16 6.73
C SER A 164 -11.46 -5.68 5.38
N MET A 165 -10.71 -6.60 4.76
CA MET A 165 -11.14 -7.31 3.55
C MET A 165 -12.51 -7.99 3.73
N ALA A 166 -12.78 -8.54 4.91
CA ALA A 166 -14.06 -9.15 5.25
C ALA A 166 -15.22 -8.14 5.26
N GLU A 167 -15.04 -6.97 5.88
CA GLU A 167 -16.04 -5.90 5.90
C GLU A 167 -16.29 -5.34 4.50
N TRP A 168 -15.23 -5.14 3.72
CA TRP A 168 -15.33 -4.67 2.34
C TRP A 168 -16.14 -5.66 1.46
N LYS A 169 -15.85 -6.97 1.56
CA LYS A 169 -16.65 -8.00 0.88
C LYS A 169 -18.10 -8.03 1.35
N ALA A 170 -18.35 -7.88 2.66
CA ALA A 170 -19.71 -7.83 3.21
C ALA A 170 -20.52 -6.62 2.70
N GLN A 171 -19.86 -5.53 2.31
CA GLN A 171 -20.48 -4.37 1.67
C GLN A 171 -20.70 -4.54 0.15
N GLY A 172 -20.37 -5.71 -0.40
CA GLY A 172 -20.49 -6.00 -1.83
C GLY A 172 -19.29 -5.54 -2.65
N ALA A 173 -18.11 -5.42 -2.04
CA ALA A 173 -16.86 -5.07 -2.70
C ALA A 173 -16.91 -3.73 -3.50
N PRO A 174 -17.45 -2.63 -2.93
CA PRO A 174 -17.51 -1.36 -3.66
C PRO A 174 -16.11 -0.80 -3.93
N ARG A 175 -16.00 0.08 -4.93
CA ARG A 175 -14.82 0.96 -5.07
C ARG A 175 -14.98 2.17 -4.15
N GLY A 176 -13.88 2.79 -3.74
CA GLY A 176 -13.93 4.09 -3.10
C GLY A 176 -12.68 4.54 -2.37
N LYS A 177 -12.82 5.67 -1.68
CA LYS A 177 -11.75 6.45 -1.06
C LYS A 177 -11.41 5.92 0.33
N TYR A 178 -10.95 4.68 0.41
CA TYR A 178 -10.59 4.02 1.66
C TYR A 178 -9.53 2.95 1.42
N TRP A 179 -8.87 2.56 2.51
CA TRP A 179 -7.94 1.44 2.53
C TRP A 179 -8.68 0.15 2.90
N VAL A 180 -8.35 -0.94 2.22
CA VAL A 180 -8.82 -2.29 2.54
C VAL A 180 -7.64 -3.14 2.99
N TYR A 181 -7.65 -3.52 4.26
CA TYR A 181 -6.61 -4.31 4.90
C TYR A 181 -6.89 -5.80 4.71
N ASP A 182 -5.96 -6.49 4.06
CA ASP A 182 -6.01 -7.93 3.88
C ASP A 182 -5.36 -8.68 5.06
N THR A 183 -5.63 -9.97 5.12
CA THR A 183 -5.19 -10.90 6.15
C THR A 183 -3.69 -11.16 6.15
N ASP A 184 -3.00 -10.91 5.04
CA ASP A 184 -1.55 -11.00 4.88
C ASP A 184 -0.80 -9.72 5.32
N GLY A 185 -1.54 -8.68 5.72
CA GLY A 185 -0.99 -7.42 6.21
C GLY A 185 -0.83 -6.33 5.15
N TRP A 186 -1.17 -6.59 3.89
CA TRP A 186 -1.22 -5.55 2.87
C TRP A 186 -2.53 -4.75 2.95
N ALA A 187 -2.43 -3.43 2.91
CA ALA A 187 -3.55 -2.52 2.77
C ALA A 187 -3.59 -1.94 1.35
N TYR A 188 -4.72 -2.08 0.67
CA TYR A 188 -4.93 -1.66 -0.71
C TYR A 188 -5.79 -0.40 -0.77
N TRP A 189 -5.41 0.59 -1.56
CA TRP A 189 -6.28 1.73 -1.84
C TRP A 189 -7.38 1.28 -2.81
N ALA A 190 -8.65 1.41 -2.41
CA ALA A 190 -9.79 0.80 -3.12
C ALA A 190 -10.29 1.58 -4.33
N GLU A 191 -9.42 2.37 -4.97
CA GLU A 191 -9.69 3.19 -6.15
C GLU A 191 -8.39 3.43 -6.92
N ALA A 192 -8.45 3.76 -8.22
CA ALA A 192 -7.27 4.19 -8.96
C ALA A 192 -6.90 5.64 -8.59
N ILE A 193 -5.66 5.88 -8.17
CA ILE A 193 -5.16 7.21 -7.82
C ILE A 193 -4.91 7.97 -9.11
N GLN A 194 -5.63 9.07 -9.34
CA GLN A 194 -5.48 9.86 -10.56
C GLN A 194 -4.21 10.72 -10.54
N PRO A 195 -3.68 11.11 -11.72
CA PRO A 195 -2.62 12.10 -11.84
C PRO A 195 -2.81 13.33 -10.95
N GLY A 196 -1.84 13.59 -10.08
CA GLY A 196 -1.85 14.74 -9.17
C GLY A 196 -2.77 14.66 -7.96
N GLU A 197 -3.37 13.48 -7.70
CA GLU A 197 -4.07 13.14 -6.46
C GLU A 197 -3.17 12.32 -5.52
N ALA A 198 -3.60 12.20 -4.27
CA ALA A 198 -3.00 11.33 -3.26
C ALA A 198 -4.09 10.48 -2.60
N THR A 199 -3.72 9.35 -2.02
CA THR A 199 -4.60 8.59 -1.12
C THR A 199 -4.89 9.38 0.15
N GLY A 200 -5.88 8.99 0.94
CA GLY A 200 -5.93 9.43 2.34
C GLY A 200 -4.95 8.67 3.22
N MET A 201 -4.88 9.04 4.50
CA MET A 201 -3.93 8.45 5.45
C MET A 201 -4.29 6.98 5.71
N LEU A 202 -3.30 6.08 5.67
CA LEU A 202 -3.46 4.73 6.23
C LEU A 202 -3.32 4.77 7.75
N LEU A 203 -2.26 5.42 8.22
CA LEU A 203 -1.94 5.66 9.63
C LEU A 203 -1.87 7.17 9.86
N ASP A 204 -2.78 7.69 10.67
CA ASP A 204 -2.93 9.13 10.97
C ASP A 204 -2.20 9.54 12.25
N GLY A 205 -2.04 8.61 13.20
CA GLY A 205 -1.31 8.90 14.41
C GLY A 205 -0.94 7.69 15.24
N ILE A 206 0.07 7.89 16.09
CA ILE A 206 0.53 6.92 17.09
C ILE A 206 0.59 7.62 18.45
N GLU A 207 0.11 6.93 19.49
CA GLU A 207 0.04 7.48 20.85
C GLU A 207 0.63 6.48 21.84
N LEU A 208 1.65 6.89 22.61
CA LEU A 208 2.21 6.09 23.69
C LEU A 208 1.23 6.07 24.88
N GLN A 209 0.70 4.89 25.19
CA GLN A 209 -0.27 4.65 26.25
C GLN A 209 0.37 4.47 27.64
N LYS A 210 1.67 4.15 27.69
CA LYS A 210 2.40 3.82 28.92
C LYS A 210 3.68 4.63 29.04
N ASN A 211 3.92 5.23 30.21
CA ASN A 211 5.19 5.89 30.48
C ASN A 211 6.32 4.86 30.53
N LEU A 212 7.28 5.00 29.61
CA LEU A 212 8.50 4.21 29.52
C LEU A 212 9.70 5.15 29.50
N THR A 213 10.80 4.75 30.12
CA THR A 213 12.05 5.55 30.17
C THR A 213 13.02 5.17 29.05
N ASP A 214 13.25 3.87 28.85
CA ASP A 214 14.25 3.37 27.91
C ASP A 214 13.59 2.37 26.96
N TRP A 215 13.28 2.84 25.75
CA TRP A 215 12.53 2.07 24.75
C TRP A 215 12.87 2.54 23.34
N TYR A 216 12.66 1.65 22.39
CA TYR A 216 12.70 1.93 20.97
C TYR A 216 11.48 1.32 20.32
N TYR A 217 10.85 2.08 19.44
CA TYR A 217 9.72 1.64 18.64
C TYR A 217 9.88 2.17 17.22
N ALA A 218 9.63 1.31 16.25
CA ALA A 218 9.74 1.67 14.85
C ALA A 218 8.70 0.96 14.00
N ILE A 219 8.34 1.65 12.92
CA ILE A 219 7.44 1.16 11.88
C ILE A 219 8.22 1.15 10.57
N LYS A 220 8.37 -0.02 9.97
CA LYS A 220 8.87 -0.15 8.60
C LYS A 220 7.68 -0.10 7.66
N VAL A 221 7.70 0.87 6.75
CA VAL A 221 6.69 1.02 5.70
C VAL A 221 7.23 0.40 4.43
N THR A 222 6.42 -0.42 3.75
CA THR A 222 6.68 -0.88 2.38
C THR A 222 5.51 -0.44 1.54
N ALA A 223 5.78 0.37 0.52
CA ALA A 223 4.78 0.80 -0.43
C ALA A 223 5.12 0.23 -1.80
N GLN A 224 4.10 -0.22 -2.53
CA GLN A 224 4.23 -0.67 -3.90
C GLN A 224 3.16 0.03 -4.73
N PHE A 225 3.58 0.45 -5.92
CA PHE A 225 2.76 1.19 -6.87
C PHE A 225 2.83 0.49 -8.22
N ALA A 226 1.71 0.44 -8.93
CA ALA A 226 1.61 -0.21 -10.23
C ALA A 226 0.58 0.51 -11.10
N THR A 227 0.73 0.42 -12.41
CA THR A 227 -0.30 0.83 -13.37
C THR A 227 -1.19 -0.37 -13.73
N ALA A 228 -2.33 -0.15 -14.39
CA ALA A 228 -3.25 -1.24 -14.71
C ALA A 228 -2.64 -2.31 -15.63
N ASP A 229 -1.69 -1.90 -16.46
CA ASP A 229 -0.97 -2.71 -17.44
C ASP A 229 0.35 -3.29 -16.92
N ASP A 230 0.78 -2.90 -15.71
CA ASP A 230 2.06 -3.32 -15.11
C ASP A 230 1.91 -3.70 -13.62
N LEU A 231 0.95 -4.58 -13.33
CA LEU A 231 0.76 -5.14 -11.99
C LEU A 231 1.72 -6.31 -11.67
N GLY A 232 2.44 -6.81 -12.68
CA GLY A 232 3.19 -8.07 -12.62
C GLY A 232 2.33 -9.31 -12.88
N SER A 233 2.92 -10.47 -12.65
CA SER A 233 2.34 -11.80 -12.88
C SER A 233 2.77 -12.82 -11.81
N LYS A 234 1.93 -13.84 -11.57
CA LYS A 234 2.30 -14.96 -10.68
C LYS A 234 3.46 -15.77 -11.25
N THR A 235 3.50 -15.91 -12.58
CA THR A 235 4.47 -16.76 -13.27
C THR A 235 5.89 -16.22 -13.12
N ASP A 236 6.07 -14.92 -13.33
CA ASP A 236 7.39 -14.28 -13.28
C ASP A 236 7.74 -13.79 -11.87
N SER A 237 6.77 -13.80 -10.94
CA SER A 237 6.95 -13.36 -9.54
C SER A 237 7.47 -11.93 -9.43
N ASP A 238 6.88 -11.04 -10.21
CA ASP A 238 7.23 -9.62 -10.35
C ASP A 238 6.06 -8.70 -9.91
N GLY A 239 6.30 -7.39 -9.92
CA GLY A 239 5.30 -6.40 -9.52
C GLY A 239 4.67 -6.69 -8.16
N PHE A 240 3.33 -6.66 -8.10
CA PHE A 240 2.58 -6.97 -6.88
C PHE A 240 2.60 -8.46 -6.52
N PHE A 241 3.04 -9.35 -7.41
CA PHE A 241 3.11 -10.78 -7.13
C PHE A 241 4.42 -11.20 -6.46
N GLN A 242 5.46 -10.37 -6.54
CA GLN A 242 6.77 -10.64 -5.94
C GLN A 242 6.71 -10.88 -4.43
N GLU A 243 5.94 -10.06 -3.71
CA GLU A 243 5.76 -10.16 -2.24
C GLU A 243 4.52 -10.98 -1.85
N GLY A 244 3.98 -11.74 -2.81
CA GLY A 244 2.75 -12.50 -2.65
C GLY A 244 1.50 -11.64 -2.77
N MET A 245 0.39 -12.31 -3.10
CA MET A 245 -0.92 -11.71 -3.23
C MET A 245 -1.99 -12.77 -2.98
N THR A 246 -2.98 -12.46 -2.15
CA THR A 246 -4.11 -13.35 -1.90
C THR A 246 -5.10 -13.34 -3.07
N ASP A 247 -5.98 -14.34 -3.13
CA ASP A 247 -7.09 -14.34 -4.10
C ASP A 247 -8.08 -13.17 -3.84
N ASP A 248 -8.26 -12.76 -2.58
CA ASP A 248 -9.10 -11.62 -2.21
C ASP A 248 -8.49 -10.29 -2.71
N ALA A 249 -7.16 -10.14 -2.59
CA ALA A 249 -6.43 -9.02 -3.15
C ALA A 249 -6.52 -8.99 -4.68
N LEU A 250 -6.42 -10.14 -5.36
CA LEU A 250 -6.62 -10.24 -6.81
C LEU A 250 -8.02 -9.76 -7.21
N LEU A 251 -9.06 -10.19 -6.48
CA LEU A 251 -10.43 -9.77 -6.71
C LEU A 251 -10.60 -8.25 -6.51
N LEU A 252 -10.00 -7.69 -5.46
CA LEU A 252 -10.00 -6.26 -5.21
C LEU A 252 -9.35 -5.50 -6.36
N LEU A 253 -8.12 -5.85 -6.75
CA LEU A 253 -7.38 -5.17 -7.83
C LEU A 253 -8.10 -5.27 -9.18
N SER A 254 -8.66 -6.43 -9.49
CA SER A 254 -9.54 -6.62 -10.64
C SER A 254 -10.73 -5.67 -10.58
N GLY A 255 -11.41 -5.66 -9.43
CA GLY A 255 -12.56 -4.82 -9.13
C GLY A 255 -12.27 -3.35 -9.33
N ILE A 256 -11.15 -2.82 -8.84
CA ILE A 256 -10.81 -1.39 -8.92
C ILE A 256 -10.20 -0.97 -10.27
N SER A 257 -9.48 -1.86 -10.95
CA SER A 257 -8.90 -1.59 -12.28
C SER A 257 -9.93 -1.67 -13.42
N GLY A 258 -11.07 -2.32 -13.20
CA GLY A 258 -12.07 -2.54 -14.24
C GLY A 258 -11.79 -3.76 -15.12
N ASN A 259 -10.79 -4.56 -14.77
CA ASN A 259 -10.63 -5.89 -15.35
C ASN A 259 -11.71 -6.81 -14.78
N PRO A 260 -12.42 -7.58 -15.63
CA PRO A 260 -13.47 -8.48 -15.14
C PRO A 260 -12.85 -9.65 -14.39
N ALA A 261 -13.15 -9.76 -13.09
CA ALA A 261 -12.69 -10.86 -12.23
C ALA A 261 -13.35 -12.20 -12.59
N VAL A 262 -14.44 -12.18 -13.35
CA VAL A 262 -15.17 -13.37 -13.78
C VAL A 262 -15.42 -13.25 -15.26
N THR A 263 -14.90 -14.20 -16.03
CA THR A 263 -15.20 -14.35 -17.45
C THR A 263 -16.07 -15.58 -17.65
N VAL A 264 -17.11 -15.46 -18.47
CA VAL A 264 -18.04 -16.55 -18.78
C VAL A 264 -17.96 -16.87 -20.26
N ARG A 265 -17.76 -18.15 -20.59
CA ARG A 265 -17.82 -18.67 -21.95
C ARG A 265 -18.92 -19.73 -22.08
N ALA A 266 -19.51 -19.84 -23.26
CA ALA A 266 -20.50 -20.86 -23.58
C ALA A 266 -19.95 -21.82 -24.64
N ASP A 267 -20.33 -23.09 -24.59
CA ASP A 267 -19.97 -24.07 -25.64
C ASP A 267 -20.74 -23.86 -26.96
N GLY A 268 -21.60 -22.85 -27.04
CA GLY A 268 -22.27 -22.42 -28.27
C GLY A 268 -23.52 -21.59 -28.01
N ASP A 269 -24.30 -21.36 -29.06
CA ASP A 269 -25.55 -20.59 -28.99
C ASP A 269 -26.70 -21.40 -28.36
N ALA A 270 -27.41 -20.77 -27.42
CA ALA A 270 -28.62 -21.34 -26.84
C ALA A 270 -29.74 -21.46 -27.89
N LYS A 271 -30.41 -22.63 -27.93
CA LYS A 271 -31.56 -22.90 -28.80
C LYS A 271 -32.75 -23.36 -27.96
N ILE A 272 -33.96 -23.05 -28.42
CA ILE A 272 -35.20 -23.44 -27.72
C ILE A 272 -35.24 -24.95 -27.50
N GLY A 273 -35.43 -25.36 -26.24
CA GLY A 273 -35.49 -26.76 -25.83
C GLY A 273 -34.15 -27.50 -25.86
N LYS A 274 -33.01 -26.78 -25.90
CA LYS A 274 -31.66 -27.34 -25.86
C LYS A 274 -30.88 -26.78 -24.68
N THR A 275 -29.96 -27.60 -24.18
CA THR A 275 -28.99 -27.22 -23.14
C THR A 275 -27.75 -26.63 -23.79
N VAL A 276 -27.18 -25.60 -23.16
CA VAL A 276 -25.85 -25.05 -23.44
C VAL A 276 -25.08 -25.10 -22.13
N GLN A 277 -23.82 -25.51 -22.20
CA GLN A 277 -22.89 -25.49 -21.08
C GLN A 277 -22.22 -24.13 -21.01
N PHE A 278 -22.18 -23.54 -19.83
CA PHE A 278 -21.37 -22.37 -19.51
C PHE A 278 -20.15 -22.79 -18.68
N HIS A 279 -19.06 -22.06 -18.85
CA HIS A 279 -17.85 -22.19 -18.05
C HIS A 279 -17.50 -20.81 -17.53
N ALA A 280 -17.16 -20.71 -16.26
CA ALA A 280 -16.62 -19.50 -15.68
C ALA A 280 -15.14 -19.70 -15.36
N VAL A 281 -14.36 -18.66 -15.54
CA VAL A 281 -13.01 -18.55 -15.00
C VAL A 281 -13.00 -17.34 -14.09
N VAL A 282 -12.61 -17.55 -12.83
CA VAL A 282 -12.41 -16.47 -11.87
C VAL A 282 -10.93 -16.10 -11.88
N GLY A 283 -10.63 -14.87 -12.22
CA GLY A 283 -9.27 -14.40 -12.45
C GLY A 283 -9.23 -13.04 -13.11
N ALA A 284 -8.06 -12.39 -13.03
CA ALA A 284 -7.80 -11.08 -13.63
C ALA A 284 -6.33 -10.97 -14.01
N PHE A 285 -6.01 -10.08 -14.94
CA PHE A 285 -4.62 -9.85 -15.38
C PHE A 285 -3.91 -11.10 -15.93
N GLY A 286 -4.68 -12.02 -16.54
CA GLY A 286 -4.15 -13.30 -17.02
C GLY A 286 -3.95 -14.37 -15.93
N GLU A 287 -4.29 -14.06 -14.68
CA GLU A 287 -4.12 -14.95 -13.53
C GLU A 287 -5.45 -15.51 -13.06
N GLU A 288 -5.51 -16.82 -12.82
CA GLU A 288 -6.66 -17.47 -12.19
C GLU A 288 -6.60 -17.39 -10.66
N ALA A 289 -7.75 -17.21 -10.02
CA ALA A 289 -7.89 -17.36 -8.57
C ALA A 289 -7.77 -18.84 -8.19
N ALA A 290 -7.15 -19.14 -7.04
CA ALA A 290 -7.02 -20.52 -6.57
C ALA A 290 -8.38 -21.09 -6.11
N ASP A 291 -9.23 -20.27 -5.49
CA ASP A 291 -10.63 -20.61 -5.21
C ASP A 291 -11.57 -20.02 -6.28
N GLN A 292 -12.25 -20.90 -7.04
CA GLN A 292 -13.22 -20.52 -8.08
C GLN A 292 -14.65 -20.90 -7.68
N SER A 293 -15.09 -20.53 -6.47
CA SER A 293 -16.49 -20.70 -6.10
C SER A 293 -17.40 -19.81 -6.96
N VAL A 294 -18.17 -20.42 -7.86
CA VAL A 294 -19.07 -19.71 -8.79
C VAL A 294 -20.52 -20.03 -8.47
N THR A 295 -21.33 -18.99 -8.28
CA THR A 295 -22.79 -19.12 -8.17
C THR A 295 -23.43 -18.72 -9.48
N TRP A 296 -24.13 -19.66 -10.11
CA TRP A 296 -24.87 -19.42 -11.35
C TRP A 296 -26.29 -18.96 -11.07
N ALA A 297 -26.76 -17.98 -11.83
CA ALA A 297 -28.14 -17.54 -11.83
C ALA A 297 -28.54 -17.09 -13.24
N VAL A 298 -29.78 -17.38 -13.62
CA VAL A 298 -30.38 -16.87 -14.86
C VAL A 298 -31.50 -15.91 -14.51
N SER A 299 -31.54 -14.76 -15.19
CA SER A 299 -32.57 -13.73 -15.00
C SER A 299 -33.19 -13.34 -16.34
N GLY A 300 -34.39 -12.75 -16.31
CA GLY A 300 -35.12 -12.35 -17.53
C GLY A 300 -35.79 -13.49 -18.29
N SER A 301 -35.88 -14.69 -17.71
CA SER A 301 -36.56 -15.84 -18.29
C SER A 301 -38.07 -15.60 -18.47
N THR A 302 -38.60 -15.95 -19.64
CA THR A 302 -40.05 -15.93 -19.93
C THR A 302 -40.70 -17.31 -19.80
N SER A 303 -39.91 -18.35 -19.55
CA SER A 303 -40.34 -19.71 -19.28
C SER A 303 -39.75 -20.21 -17.96
N ALA A 304 -40.52 -20.99 -17.20
CA ALA A 304 -40.04 -21.68 -16.00
C ALA A 304 -39.00 -22.78 -16.31
N ASP A 305 -38.94 -23.24 -17.56
CA ASP A 305 -37.97 -24.24 -18.01
C ASP A 305 -36.60 -23.64 -18.36
N THR A 306 -36.45 -22.31 -18.31
CA THR A 306 -35.16 -21.64 -18.48
C THR A 306 -34.49 -21.56 -17.12
N VAL A 307 -33.68 -22.58 -16.83
CA VAL A 307 -32.92 -22.73 -15.59
C VAL A 307 -31.43 -22.92 -15.90
N ILE A 308 -30.57 -22.61 -14.93
CA ILE A 308 -29.14 -22.91 -14.95
C ILE A 308 -28.81 -23.69 -13.68
N ASP A 309 -27.95 -24.72 -13.78
CA ASP A 309 -27.58 -25.51 -12.63
C ASP A 309 -26.25 -25.03 -12.00
N THR A 310 -25.80 -25.69 -10.95
CA THR A 310 -24.59 -25.28 -10.21
C THR A 310 -23.29 -25.45 -11.01
N ASN A 311 -23.33 -26.16 -12.14
CA ASN A 311 -22.19 -26.41 -13.00
C ASN A 311 -22.19 -25.54 -14.27
N GLY A 312 -23.19 -24.66 -14.45
CA GLY A 312 -23.35 -23.82 -15.64
C GLY A 312 -24.23 -24.46 -16.70
#